data_AF-A0A7V8X0K3-F1
#
_entry.id   AF-A0A7V8X0K3-F1
#
_cell.length_a   1.000
_cell.length_b   1.000
_cell.length_c   1.000
_cell.angle_alpha   90.00
_cell.angle_beta   90.00
_cell.angle_gamma   90.00
#
_symmetry.space_group_name_H-M   'P 1'
#
loop_
_entity.id
_entity.type
_entity.pdbx_description
1 polymer ?
#
loop_
_entity_poly.entity_id
_entity_poly.type
_entity_poly.pdbx_seq_one_letter_code
_entity_poly.pdbx_strand_id
1 'polypeptide(L)' 'MKLLRRALLALGLAGLVAAVVRVRGTGGTPPQGGGWRELTGPDLR' A
#
# COMPACT_ATOMS: atom_id res chain seq x y z
N MET A 1 18.89 21.28 21.38
CA MET A 1 19.26 21.04 19.96
C MET A 1 19.30 19.56 19.55
N LYS A 2 19.81 18.63 20.36
CA LYS A 2 19.85 17.17 20.02
C LYS A 2 18.48 16.57 19.71
N LEU A 3 17.47 16.85 20.55
CA LEU A 3 16.12 16.31 20.38
C LEU A 3 15.45 16.86 19.12
N LEU A 4 15.53 18.19 18.93
CA LEU A 4 15.01 18.86 17.74
C LEU A 4 15.63 18.31 16.45
N ARG A 5 16.96 18.14 16.41
CA ARG A 5 17.66 17.58 15.25
C ARG A 5 17.20 16.15 14.94
N ARG A 6 17.00 15.32 15.97
CA ARG A 6 16.49 13.95 15.82
C ARG A 6 15.04 13.94 15.33
N ALA A 7 14.20 14.82 15.85
CA ALA A 7 12.81 14.97 15.42
C ALA A 7 12.72 15.38 13.94
N LEU A 8 13.52 16.37 13.52
CA LEU A 8 13.58 16.80 12.12
C LEU A 8 14.06 15.67 11.19
N LEU A 9 15.09 14.91 11.60
CA LEU A 9 15.56 13.75 10.84
C LEU A 9 14.48 12.66 10.74
N ALA A 10 13.79 12.35 11.83
CA ALA A 10 12.75 11.34 11.85
C ALA A 10 11.55 11.73 10.96
N LEU A 11 11.09 12.99 11.07
CA LEU A 11 10.02 13.52 10.23
C LEU A 11 10.41 13.55 8.75
N GLY A 12 11.65 13.95 8.45
CA GLY A 12 12.18 13.93 7.09
C GLY A 12 12.20 12.53 6.48
N LEU A 13 12.72 11.54 7.20
CA LEU A 13 12.75 10.14 6.76
C LEU A 13 11.34 9.57 6.58
N ALA A 14 10.45 9.81 7.55
CA ALA A 14 9.06 9.36 7.47
C ALA A 14 8.33 9.96 6.26
N GLY A 15 8.51 11.27 6.02
CA GLY A 15 7.95 11.96 4.86
C GLY A 15 8.49 11.42 3.53
N LEU A 16 9.79 11.12 3.48
CA LEU A 16 10.43 10.58 2.27
C LEU A 16 9.93 9.17 1.94
N VAL A 17 9.80 8.30 2.95
CA VAL A 17 9.20 6.97 2.79
C VAL A 17 7.74 7.08 2.35
N ALA A 18 6.95 7.94 3.00
CA ALA A 18 5.55 8.15 2.65
C ALA A 18 5.40 8.66 1.21
N ALA A 19 6.28 9.57 0.76
CA ALA A 19 6.28 10.08 -0.61
C ALA A 19 6.60 8.97 -1.64
N VAL A 20 7.59 8.12 -1.34
CA VAL A 20 7.92 6.96 -2.19
C VAL A 20 6.74 6.00 -2.28
N VAL A 21 6.13 5.63 -1.14
CA VAL A 21 4.94 4.76 -1.11
C VAL A 21 3.78 5.39 -1.86
N ARG A 22 3.57 6.71 -1.73
CA ARG A 22 2.52 7.44 -2.44
C ARG A 22 2.73 7.38 -3.95
N VAL A 23 3.93 7.70 -4.44
CA VAL A 23 4.24 7.76 -5.87
C VAL A 23 4.26 6.36 -6.51
N ARG A 24 4.74 5.35 -5.78
CA ARG A 24 4.85 3.97 -6.29
C ARG A 24 3.59 3.14 -6.07
N GLY A 25 2.84 3.43 -4.99
CA GLY A 25 1.61 2.72 -4.61
C GLY A 25 0.36 3.19 -5.33
N THR A 26 0.41 4.29 -6.08
CA THR A 26 -0.66 4.70 -7.01
C THR A 26 -0.64 3.94 -8.33
N GLY A 27 0.25 2.95 -8.50
CA GLY A 27 0.35 2.15 -9.72
C GLY A 27 -0.82 1.19 -9.89
N GLY A 28 -1.87 1.65 -10.58
CA GLY A 28 -2.96 0.83 -11.12
C GLY A 28 -3.84 0.13 -10.08
N THR A 29 -4.94 -0.46 -10.54
CA THR A 29 -5.62 -1.50 -9.76
C THR A 29 -4.66 -2.68 -9.65
N PRO A 30 -4.32 -3.16 -8.44
CA PRO A 30 -3.54 -4.38 -8.31
C PRO A 30 -4.24 -5.48 -9.11
N PRO A 31 -3.50 -6.30 -9.87
CA PRO A 31 -4.10 -7.38 -10.65
C PRO A 31 -4.95 -8.24 -9.72
N GLN A 32 -6.26 -8.09 -9.84
CA GLN A 32 -7.24 -8.87 -9.09
C GLN A 32 -7.21 -10.27 -9.71
N GLY A 33 -6.38 -11.14 -9.14
CA GLY A 33 -6.30 -12.54 -9.53
C GLY A 33 -7.43 -13.31 -8.84
N GLY A 34 -8.32 -13.89 -9.63
CA GLY A 34 -9.48 -14.62 -9.13
C GLY A 34 -10.71 -13.71 -8.98
N GLY A 35 -11.83 -14.18 -9.52
CA GLY A 35 -13.14 -13.56 -9.37
C GLY A 35 -14.09 -14.55 -8.74
N TRP A 36 -15.10 -14.03 -8.05
CA TRP A 36 -16.23 -14.83 -7.64
C TRP A 36 -17.07 -15.11 -8.88
N ARG A 37 -17.12 -16.37 -9.30
CA ARG A 37 -18.16 -16.83 -10.22
C ARG A 37 -19.27 -17.46 -9.40
N GLU A 38 -20.50 -17.24 -9.82
CA GLU A 38 -21.63 -17.96 -9.26
C GLU A 38 -21.47 -19.46 -9.56
N LEU A 39 -21.45 -20.28 -8.52
CA LEU A 39 -21.47 -21.74 -8.66
C LEU A 39 -22.91 -22.15 -8.97
N THR A 40 -23.11 -22.85 -10.08
CA THR A 40 -24.43 -23.31 -10.53
C THR A 40 -24.41 -24.81 -10.79
N GLY A 41 -25.52 -25.48 -10.49
CA GLY A 41 -25.71 -26.89 -10.84
C GLY A 41 -24.75 -27.82 -10.08
N PRO A 42 -24.06 -28.76 -10.77
CA PRO A 42 -23.17 -29.74 -10.13
C PRO A 42 -21.98 -29.13 -9.36
N ASP A 43 -21.55 -27.92 -9.73
CA ASP A 43 -20.45 -27.20 -9.09
C ASP A 43 -20.79 -26.73 -7.66
N LEU A 44 -22.05 -26.87 -7.23
CA LEU A 44 -22.57 -26.45 -5.93
C LEU A 44 -22.53 -27.58 -4.87
N ARG A 45 -22.09 -28.79 -5.25
CA ARG A 45 -22.09 -29.98 -4.39
C ARG A 45 -20.78 -30.21 -3.64
#